data_AF-A0A351Z4L7-F1
#
_entry.id   AF-A0A351Z4L7-F1
#
_cell.length_a   1.000
_cell.length_b   1.000
_cell.length_c   1.000
_cell.angle_alpha   90.00
_cell.angle_beta   90.00
_cell.angle_gamma   90.00
#
_symmetry.space_group_name_H-M   'P 1'
#
loop_
_entity.id
_entity.type
_entity.pdbx_description
1 polymer ?
#
loop_
_entity_poly.entity_id
_entity_poly.type
_entity_poly.pdbx_seq_one_letter_code
_entity_poly.pdbx_strand_id
1 'polypeptide(L)'
;MKPFFISFTLFLVVISAFPALALQNDGKSDEAVLEDVDAAQALAIANQWKWSKKEIKSHVNSREVVFQFHGGKIKKIPLPEEKMVVAVAPYIRETHT
;
A
#
# COMPACT_ATOMS: atom_id res chain seq x y z
N MET A 1 -33.31 -10.61 -47.21
CA MET A 1 -32.24 -9.77 -46.62
C MET A 1 -32.72 -9.23 -45.28
N LYS A 2 -31.86 -9.31 -44.26
CA LYS A 2 -31.96 -8.70 -42.92
C LYS A 2 -32.99 -9.30 -41.94
N PRO A 3 -32.52 -10.24 -41.10
CA PRO A 3 -32.78 -10.10 -39.67
C PRO A 3 -31.51 -10.43 -38.86
N PHE A 4 -30.40 -9.75 -39.15
CA PHE A 4 -29.13 -9.96 -38.42
C PHE A 4 -28.70 -8.75 -37.57
N PHE A 5 -29.45 -7.66 -37.61
CA PHE A 5 -29.04 -6.39 -36.99
C PHE A 5 -29.67 -6.09 -35.63
N ILE A 6 -30.65 -6.88 -35.15
CA ILE A 6 -31.35 -6.59 -33.89
C ILE A 6 -30.66 -7.26 -32.68
N SER A 7 -29.90 -8.34 -32.90
CA SER A 7 -29.27 -9.08 -31.80
C SER A 7 -27.98 -8.46 -31.25
N PHE A 8 -27.34 -7.54 -31.98
CA PHE A 8 -26.06 -6.96 -31.56
C PHE A 8 -26.23 -5.77 -30.59
N THR A 9 -27.37 -5.07 -30.67
CA THR A 9 -27.63 -3.87 -29.86
C THR A 9 -28.01 -4.17 -28.41
N LEU A 10 -28.49 -5.38 -28.11
CA LEU A 10 -28.88 -5.75 -26.74
C LEU A 10 -27.70 -6.22 -25.86
N PHE A 11 -26.59 -6.63 -26.48
CA PHE A 11 -25.41 -7.11 -25.73
C PHE A 11 -24.49 -5.97 -25.26
N LEU A 12 -24.60 -4.79 -25.88
CA LEU A 12 -23.75 -3.62 -25.59
C LEU A 12 -24.22 -2.79 -24.40
N VAL A 13 -25.47 -2.94 -23.96
CA VAL A 13 -26.02 -2.21 -22.80
C VAL A 13 -25.66 -2.88 -21.47
N VAL A 14 -25.30 -4.16 -21.46
CA VAL A 14 -24.90 -4.87 -20.22
C VAL A 14 -23.43 -4.63 -19.86
N ILE A 15 -22.59 -4.27 -20.84
CA ILE A 15 -21.14 -4.04 -20.62
C ILE A 15 -20.86 -2.62 -20.09
N SER A 16 -21.77 -1.66 -20.24
CA SER A 16 -21.59 -0.30 -19.71
C SER A 16 -21.90 -0.16 -18.21
N ALA A 17 -22.42 -1.20 -17.56
CA ALA A 17 -22.81 -1.15 -16.14
C ALA A 17 -21.69 -1.55 -15.15
N PHE A 18 -20.56 -2.11 -15.61
CA PHE A 18 -19.43 -2.49 -14.74
C PHE A 18 -18.11 -2.21 -15.49
N PRO A 19 -17.42 -1.10 -15.19
CA PRO A 19 -16.69 -0.99 -13.94
C PRO A 19 -16.71 0.44 -13.36
N ALA A 20 -17.84 0.87 -12.77
CA ALA A 20 -17.84 2.06 -11.90
C ALA A 20 -17.49 1.71 -10.43
N LEU A 21 -17.23 0.45 -10.12
CA LEU A 21 -16.76 0.00 -8.79
C LEU A 21 -15.23 -0.02 -8.64
N ALA A 22 -14.48 0.45 -9.64
CA ALA A 22 -13.01 0.45 -9.58
C ALA A 22 -12.39 1.68 -8.90
N LEU A 23 -13.19 2.55 -8.25
CA LEU A 23 -12.65 3.74 -7.58
C LEU A 23 -13.37 4.09 -6.28
N GLN A 24 -13.59 3.11 -5.41
CA GLN A 24 -13.66 3.42 -3.98
C GLN A 24 -12.23 3.39 -3.42
N ASN A 25 -11.48 4.45 -3.72
CA ASN A 25 -10.32 4.79 -2.90
C ASN A 25 -10.92 5.27 -1.58
N ASP A 26 -11.03 4.36 -0.60
CA ASP A 26 -11.44 4.70 0.75
C ASP A 26 -10.58 5.89 1.19
N GLY A 27 -11.21 7.06 1.37
CA GLY A 27 -10.56 8.37 1.47
C GLY A 27 -9.79 8.60 2.76
N LYS A 28 -9.32 7.54 3.40
CA LYS A 28 -8.49 7.58 4.58
C LYS A 28 -7.08 7.96 4.15
N SER A 29 -6.57 9.07 4.68
CA SER A 29 -5.20 9.50 4.40
C SER A 29 -4.21 8.42 4.85
N ASP A 30 -3.04 8.36 4.22
CA ASP A 30 -2.05 7.33 4.56
C ASP A 30 -1.63 7.43 6.04
N GLU A 31 -1.56 8.64 6.59
CA GLU A 31 -1.32 8.86 8.01
C GLU A 31 -2.37 8.19 8.89
N ALA A 32 -3.64 8.22 8.44
CA ALA A 32 -4.77 7.68 9.16
C ALA A 32 -4.78 6.14 9.16
N VAL A 33 -4.06 5.49 8.22
CA VAL A 33 -3.78 4.04 8.27
C VAL A 33 -2.85 3.67 9.42
N LEU A 34 -1.99 4.60 9.85
CA LEU A 34 -1.05 4.40 10.95
C LEU A 34 -1.62 4.79 12.33
N GLU A 35 -2.91 5.11 12.43
CA GLU A 35 -3.54 5.34 13.74
C GLU A 35 -3.82 4.01 14.42
N ASP A 36 -3.50 3.95 15.72
CA ASP A 36 -3.71 2.78 16.59
C ASP A 36 -3.06 1.47 16.10
N VAL A 37 -2.02 1.56 15.27
CA VAL A 37 -1.23 0.40 14.86
C VAL A 37 -0.09 0.13 15.82
N ASP A 38 0.17 -1.15 16.08
CA ASP A 38 1.34 -1.57 16.86
C ASP A 38 2.63 -1.59 16.02
N ALA A 39 3.76 -1.81 16.67
CA ALA A 39 5.07 -1.87 16.02
C ALA A 39 5.18 -2.94 14.93
N ALA A 40 4.55 -4.11 15.11
CA ALA A 40 4.62 -5.20 14.14
C ALA A 40 3.78 -4.89 12.89
N GLN A 41 2.59 -4.34 13.09
CA GLN A 41 1.73 -3.83 12.03
C GLN A 41 2.41 -2.69 11.27
N ALA A 42 3.05 -1.77 11.99
CA ALA A 42 3.81 -0.68 11.39
C ALA A 42 4.94 -1.20 10.48
N LEU A 43 5.69 -2.22 10.89
CA LEU A 43 6.73 -2.83 10.06
C LEU A 43 6.16 -3.50 8.80
N ALA A 44 5.03 -4.20 8.93
CA ALA A 44 4.36 -4.82 7.79
C ALA A 44 3.92 -3.75 6.78
N ILE A 45 3.33 -2.66 7.25
CA ILE A 45 2.94 -1.51 6.43
C ILE A 45 4.16 -0.87 5.78
N ALA A 46 5.25 -0.64 6.51
CA ALA A 46 6.48 -0.08 5.98
C ALA A 46 7.06 -0.93 4.84
N ASN A 47 7.05 -2.26 4.99
CA ASN A 47 7.51 -3.19 3.96
C ASN A 47 6.61 -3.20 2.72
N GLN A 48 5.30 -3.13 2.91
CA GLN A 48 4.34 -3.04 1.80
C GLN A 48 4.51 -1.72 1.03
N TRP A 49 4.55 -0.60 1.76
CA TRP A 49 4.63 0.75 1.19
C TRP A 49 5.92 1.03 0.46
N LYS A 50 7.03 0.34 0.81
CA LYS A 50 8.27 0.38 0.04
C LYS A 50 8.06 0.13 -1.46
N TRP A 51 7.05 -0.64 -1.83
CA TRP A 51 6.72 -0.96 -3.22
C TRP A 51 5.51 -0.19 -3.74
N SER A 52 4.49 0.04 -2.90
CA SER A 52 3.21 0.62 -3.34
C SER A 52 3.10 2.14 -3.19
N LYS A 53 3.94 2.79 -2.35
CA LYS A 53 3.87 4.21 -2.01
C LYS A 53 5.25 4.84 -1.94
N LYS A 54 5.87 5.04 -3.12
CA LYS A 54 7.28 5.48 -3.25
C LYS A 54 7.54 6.90 -2.70
N GLU A 55 6.50 7.70 -2.59
CA GLU A 55 6.49 9.05 -2.02
C GLU A 55 6.62 9.07 -0.49
N ILE A 56 6.28 7.97 0.19
CA ILE A 56 6.45 7.81 1.63
C ILE A 56 7.75 7.02 1.87
N LYS A 57 8.71 7.65 2.55
CA LYS A 57 9.93 6.96 2.97
C LYS A 57 9.71 6.32 4.34
N SER A 58 10.16 5.09 4.50
CA SER A 58 10.11 4.40 5.79
C SER A 58 11.46 3.78 6.15
N HIS A 59 11.76 3.74 7.44
CA HIS A 59 12.88 2.99 7.99
C HIS A 59 12.60 2.60 9.45
N VAL A 60 13.37 1.66 9.98
CA VAL A 60 13.33 1.26 11.38
C VAL A 60 14.69 1.53 12.02
N ASN A 61 14.69 2.00 13.26
CA ASN A 61 15.88 2.10 14.09
C ASN A 61 15.69 1.26 15.37
N SER A 62 16.62 1.34 16.34
CA SER A 62 16.55 0.53 17.56
C SER A 62 15.39 0.86 18.50
N ARG A 63 14.63 1.93 18.24
CA ARG A 63 13.57 2.45 19.12
C ARG A 63 12.22 2.62 18.44
N GLU A 64 12.17 2.79 17.12
CA GLU A 64 10.94 3.17 16.43
C GLU A 64 10.94 2.80 14.94
N VAL A 65 9.73 2.64 14.41
CA VAL A 65 9.45 2.65 12.97
C VAL A 65 9.11 4.09 12.58
N VAL A 66 9.78 4.61 11.56
CA VAL A 66 9.66 6.00 11.12
C VAL A 66 9.07 6.05 9.72
N PHE A 67 8.05 6.88 9.56
CA PHE A 67 7.41 7.20 8.28
C PHE A 67 7.60 8.69 7.99
N GLN A 68 8.14 9.01 6.84
CA GLN A 68 8.30 10.37 6.33
C GLN A 68 7.39 10.56 5.12
N PHE A 69 6.37 11.39 5.30
CA PHE A 69 5.37 11.73 4.30
C PHE A 69 5.85 12.89 3.42
N HIS A 70 5.14 13.12 2.32
CA HIS A 70 5.33 14.29 1.49
C HIS A 70 5.18 15.59 2.32
N GLY A 71 5.98 16.60 2.03
CA GLY A 71 6.03 17.83 2.82
C GLY A 71 6.81 17.74 4.14
N GLY A 72 7.48 16.61 4.41
CA GLY A 72 8.40 16.47 5.54
C GLY A 72 7.75 16.13 6.87
N LYS A 73 6.44 15.86 6.89
CA LYS A 73 5.75 15.34 8.09
C LYS A 73 6.31 13.97 8.45
N ILE A 74 6.57 13.75 9.75
CA ILE A 74 7.12 12.49 10.26
C ILE A 74 6.14 11.88 11.25
N LYS A 75 5.86 10.58 11.12
CA LYS A 75 5.17 9.77 12.12
C LYS A 75 6.11 8.68 12.63
N LYS A 76 6.09 8.46 13.94
CA LYS A 76 6.97 7.54 14.66
C LYS A 76 6.12 6.59 15.48
N ILE A 77 6.41 5.30 15.39
CA ILE A 77 5.73 4.26 16.15
C ILE A 77 6.80 3.54 16.98
N PRO A 78 6.71 3.59 18.33
CA PRO A 78 7.74 3.04 19.19
C PRO A 78 7.78 1.52 19.10
N LEU A 79 8.99 0.96 19.15
CA LEU A 79 9.21 -0.46 19.38
C LEU A 79 9.07 -0.77 20.89
N PRO A 80 8.61 -1.97 21.26
CA PRO A 80 8.65 -2.42 22.66
C PRO A 80 10.09 -2.48 23.18
N GLU A 81 10.32 -2.07 24.42
CA GLU A 81 11.68 -1.99 25.00
C GLU A 81 12.38 -3.36 25.08
N GLU A 82 11.58 -4.41 25.29
CA GLU A 82 12.04 -5.79 25.44
C GLU A 82 12.19 -6.55 24.12
N LYS A 83 11.98 -5.88 22.97
CA LYS A 83 12.04 -6.51 21.64
C LYS A 83 12.93 -5.73 20.69
N MET A 84 13.59 -6.44 19.79
CA MET A 84 14.40 -5.88 18.71
C MET A 84 13.93 -6.39 17.36
N VAL A 85 13.96 -5.52 16.36
CA VAL A 85 13.70 -5.88 14.96
C VAL A 85 15.02 -6.22 14.28
N VAL A 86 15.09 -7.41 13.68
CA VAL A 86 16.22 -7.84 12.85
C VAL A 86 15.71 -8.07 11.43
N ALA A 87 16.15 -7.23 10.50
CA ALA A 87 15.83 -7.38 9.08
C ALA A 87 16.98 -8.11 8.36
N VAL A 88 16.65 -9.21 7.68
CA VAL A 88 17.63 -10.04 6.96
C VAL A 88 17.28 -10.05 5.48
N ALA A 89 18.26 -9.78 4.63
CA ALA A 89 18.15 -9.87 3.18
C ALA A 89 19.19 -10.87 2.64
N PRO A 90 18.87 -12.18 2.60
CA PRO A 90 19.78 -13.20 2.09
C PRO A 90 20.09 -12.96 0.60
N TYR A 91 21.32 -13.28 0.19
CA TYR A 91 21.75 -13.19 -1.21
C TYR A 91 22.66 -14.37 -1.56
N ILE A 92 22.75 -14.69 -2.86
CA ILE A 92 23.55 -15.83 -3.35
C ILE A 92 24.98 -15.38 -3.72
N ARG A 93 25.14 -14.25 -4.40
CA ARG A 93 26.43 -13.81 -4.94
C ARG A 93 26.86 -12.43 -4.46
N GLU A 94 26.00 -11.43 -4.62
CA GLU A 94 26.30 -10.03 -4.30
C GLU A 94 25.16 -9.41 -3.50
N THR A 95 25.50 -8.42 -2.66
CA THR A 95 24.55 -7.54 -1.97
C THR A 95 24.72 -6.11 -2.49
N HIS A 96 24.30 -5.12 -1.72
CA HIS A 96 24.45 -3.71 -2.03
C HIS A 96 25.92 -3.29 -1.98
N THR A 97 26.31 -2.38 -2.88
CA THR A 97 27.62 -1.71 -2.95
C THR A 97 27.70 -0.46 -2.10
#